data_AF-A0A970YMN7-F1
#
_entry.id   AF-A0A970YMN7-F1
#
_cell.length_a   1.000
_cell.length_b   1.000
_cell.length_c   1.000
_cell.angle_alpha   90.00
_cell.angle_beta   90.00
_cell.angle_gamma   90.00
#
_symmetry.space_group_name_H-M   'P 1'
#
loop_
_entity.id
_entity.type
_entity.pdbx_description
1 polymer ?
#
loop_
_entity_poly.entity_id
_entity_poly.type
_entity_poly.pdbx_seq_one_letter_code
_entity_poly.pdbx_strand_id
1 'polypeptide(L)'
;MSRFIHELEKVLYRNLPQSTGPALSRRVESAWVENEEKVPHEFVAIIVDGDMNDGEYSSLATQLFQFIRRDRFFKWSKYRILLWKNDDLKLVSPNKMSQMSHIKTKLGEISPDGIDTNSTWDTFWEKYEPHKKAGQVILVTSGSRIESLMNSDARNIKNLVIVYNGDLENKVVQKIKNIPCIAYVEKVKQGETGTD
;
A
#
# COMPACT_ATOMS: atom_id res chain seq x y z
N MET A 1 -2.07 -13.11 -13.81
CA MET A 1 -1.95 -12.06 -12.77
C MET A 1 -3.26 -12.03 -12.00
N SER A 2 -3.26 -11.98 -10.67
CA SER A 2 -4.52 -12.00 -9.90
C SER A 2 -5.28 -10.67 -10.08
N ARG A 3 -6.60 -10.71 -9.97
CA ARG A 3 -7.46 -9.50 -10.07
C ARG A 3 -7.03 -8.42 -9.09
N PHE A 4 -6.65 -8.82 -7.87
CA PHE A 4 -6.10 -7.93 -6.85
C PHE A 4 -4.88 -7.14 -7.36
N ILE A 5 -3.90 -7.83 -7.93
CA ILE A 5 -2.65 -7.22 -8.41
C ILE A 5 -2.92 -6.26 -9.57
N HIS A 6 -3.85 -6.61 -10.47
CA HIS A 6 -4.24 -5.75 -11.57
C HIS A 6 -4.89 -4.44 -11.10
N GLU A 7 -5.83 -4.51 -10.16
CA GLU A 7 -6.44 -3.30 -9.59
C GLU A 7 -5.45 -2.48 -8.77
N LEU A 8 -4.58 -3.14 -8.01
CA LEU A 8 -3.49 -2.50 -7.27
C LEU A 8 -2.58 -1.71 -8.22
N GLU A 9 -2.10 -2.34 -9.28
CA GLU A 9 -1.26 -1.70 -10.29
C GLU A 9 -1.95 -0.47 -10.89
N LYS A 10 -3.21 -0.61 -11.33
CA LYS A 10 -3.98 0.47 -11.93
C LYS A 10 -4.16 1.67 -11.00
N VAL A 11 -4.44 1.44 -9.73
CA VAL A 11 -4.61 2.52 -8.73
C VAL A 11 -3.27 3.20 -8.45
N LEU A 12 -2.23 2.42 -8.20
CA LEU A 12 -0.90 2.94 -7.87
C LEU A 12 -0.28 3.72 -9.04
N TYR A 13 -0.42 3.24 -10.27
CA TYR A 13 0.18 3.87 -11.46
C TYR A 13 -0.51 5.16 -11.89
N ARG A 14 -1.74 5.41 -11.43
CA ARG A 14 -2.44 6.69 -11.65
C ARG A 14 -1.81 7.83 -10.85
N ASN A 15 -1.15 7.49 -9.75
CA ASN A 15 -0.59 8.47 -8.81
C ASN A 15 0.94 8.55 -8.86
N LEU A 16 1.58 7.88 -9.83
CA LEU A 16 3.02 8.02 -10.04
C LEU A 16 3.37 9.47 -10.40
N PRO A 17 4.42 10.06 -9.80
CA PRO A 17 4.88 11.38 -10.17
C PRO A 17 5.30 11.42 -11.64
N GLN A 18 5.11 12.57 -12.27
CA GLN A 18 5.68 12.86 -13.59
C GLN A 18 6.95 13.69 -13.40
N SER A 19 8.02 13.28 -14.07
CA SER A 19 9.20 14.12 -14.26
C SER A 19 9.15 14.69 -15.67
N THR A 20 9.34 16.01 -15.78
CA THR A 20 9.61 16.66 -17.07
C THR A 20 11.11 16.72 -17.27
N GLY A 21 11.58 16.24 -18.43
CA GLY A 21 12.98 16.32 -18.81
C GLY A 21 13.13 16.66 -20.29
N PRO A 22 14.22 17.32 -20.69
CA PRO A 22 14.49 17.56 -22.10
C PRO A 22 14.80 16.23 -22.79
N ALA A 23 14.04 15.89 -23.83
CA ALA A 23 14.28 14.72 -24.67
C ALA A 23 14.28 15.11 -26.15
N LEU A 24 14.97 14.33 -26.97
CA LEU A 24 14.92 14.50 -28.42
C LEU A 24 13.56 14.10 -28.97
N SER A 25 12.97 14.97 -29.80
CA SER A 25 11.73 14.70 -30.50
C SER A 25 11.88 13.48 -31.41
N ARG A 26 11.00 12.50 -31.26
CA ARG A 26 10.91 11.37 -32.22
C ARG A 26 10.33 11.79 -33.58
N ARG A 27 9.78 13.00 -33.69
CA ARG A 27 9.10 13.51 -34.90
C ARG A 27 9.94 14.53 -35.67
N VAL A 28 10.86 15.22 -34.99
CA VAL A 28 11.66 16.29 -35.57
C VAL A 28 13.10 16.10 -35.14
N GLU A 29 13.98 15.77 -36.08
CA GLU A 29 15.40 15.62 -35.81
C GLU A 29 15.96 16.89 -35.15
N SER A 30 16.78 16.73 -34.09
CA SER A 30 17.44 17.81 -33.35
C SER A 30 16.54 18.77 -32.55
N ALA A 31 15.21 18.56 -32.49
CA ALA A 31 14.34 19.33 -31.61
C ALA A 31 14.31 18.74 -30.19
N TRP A 32 14.52 19.58 -29.18
CA TRP A 32 14.28 19.23 -27.79
C TRP A 32 12.80 19.43 -27.45
N VAL A 33 12.19 18.43 -26.81
CA VAL A 33 10.82 18.45 -26.34
C VAL A 33 10.83 18.12 -24.85
N GLU A 34 9.95 18.75 -24.08
CA GLU A 34 9.67 18.27 -22.73
C GLU A 34 9.01 16.89 -22.83
N ASN A 35 9.67 15.88 -22.28
CA ASN A 35 9.14 14.54 -22.16
C ASN A 35 8.67 14.33 -20.73
N GLU A 36 7.39 14.02 -20.59
CA GLU A 36 6.79 13.62 -19.33
C GLU A 36 6.91 12.11 -19.16
N GLU A 37 7.84 11.67 -18.31
CA GLU A 37 7.96 10.27 -17.95
C GLU A 37 7.46 10.04 -16.53
N LYS A 38 6.73 8.93 -16.34
CA LYS A 38 6.40 8.46 -14.99
C LYS A 38 7.68 8.01 -14.31
N VAL A 39 7.89 8.47 -13.08
CA VAL A 39 9.06 8.11 -12.26
C VAL A 39 8.65 7.37 -11.00
N PRO A 40 9.53 6.53 -10.42
CA PRO A 40 9.31 5.94 -9.10
C PRO A 40 9.00 7.00 -8.04
N HIS A 41 8.20 6.62 -7.03
CA HIS A 41 8.13 7.43 -5.80
C HIS A 41 9.48 7.36 -5.08
N GLU A 42 9.92 8.50 -4.51
CA GLU A 42 11.14 8.55 -3.69
C GLU A 42 11.01 7.66 -2.43
N PHE A 43 9.83 7.67 -1.83
CA PHE A 43 9.49 6.89 -0.64
C PHE A 43 8.13 6.19 -0.79
N VAL A 44 7.96 5.05 -0.14
CA VAL A 44 6.70 4.33 0.02
C VAL A 44 6.53 3.99 1.50
N ALA A 45 5.38 4.33 2.08
CA ALA A 45 5.01 3.96 3.44
C ALA A 45 3.99 2.83 3.40
N ILE A 46 4.26 1.76 4.15
CA ILE A 46 3.34 0.64 4.32
C ILE A 46 2.91 0.62 5.78
N ILE A 47 1.65 0.91 6.01
CA ILE A 47 1.03 0.84 7.33
C ILE A 47 0.35 -0.50 7.44
N VAL A 48 0.64 -1.23 8.50
CA VAL A 48 0.04 -2.53 8.80
C VAL A 48 -0.80 -2.37 10.05
N ASP A 49 -2.07 -2.74 9.94
CA ASP A 49 -2.97 -2.80 11.08
C ASP A 49 -2.58 -3.96 12.01
N GLY A 50 -2.28 -3.62 13.26
CA GLY A 50 -1.81 -4.53 14.30
C GLY A 50 -2.92 -5.36 14.94
N ASP A 51 -4.20 -5.07 14.63
CA ASP A 51 -5.35 -5.85 15.08
C ASP A 51 -5.72 -6.95 14.06
N MET A 52 -5.00 -7.05 12.94
CA MET A 52 -5.21 -8.12 11.96
C MET A 52 -4.78 -9.48 12.50
N ASN A 53 -5.49 -10.54 12.08
CA ASN A 53 -5.01 -11.89 12.35
C ASN A 53 -3.83 -12.26 11.44
N ASP A 54 -2.92 -13.11 11.95
CA ASP A 54 -1.69 -13.47 11.26
C ASP A 54 -1.94 -14.13 9.89
N GLY A 55 -3.05 -14.87 9.74
CA GLY A 55 -3.40 -15.58 8.49
C GLY A 55 -3.81 -14.63 7.36
N GLU A 56 -4.77 -13.75 7.64
CA GLU A 56 -5.25 -12.70 6.73
C GLU A 56 -4.11 -11.79 6.32
N TYR A 57 -3.32 -11.36 7.30
CA TYR A 57 -2.15 -10.54 7.05
C TYR A 57 -1.16 -11.28 6.15
N SER A 58 -0.79 -12.52 6.48
CA SER A 58 0.18 -13.30 5.71
C SER A 58 -0.21 -13.46 4.25
N SER A 59 -1.48 -13.74 3.96
CA SER A 59 -1.96 -13.94 2.58
C SER A 59 -1.94 -12.63 1.78
N LEU A 60 -2.51 -11.55 2.32
CA LEU A 60 -2.53 -10.23 1.69
C LEU A 60 -1.12 -9.64 1.52
N ALA A 61 -0.30 -9.70 2.58
CA ALA A 61 1.07 -9.24 2.59
C ALA A 61 1.91 -9.97 1.54
N THR A 62 1.74 -11.29 1.41
CA THR A 62 2.43 -12.08 0.38
C THR A 62 2.19 -11.53 -1.02
N GLN A 63 0.94 -11.24 -1.37
CA GLN A 63 0.58 -10.76 -2.71
C GLN A 63 1.14 -9.36 -2.96
N LEU A 64 0.97 -8.45 -2.00
CA LEU A 64 1.52 -7.09 -2.07
C LEU A 64 3.04 -7.12 -2.28
N PHE A 65 3.74 -7.98 -1.55
CA PHE A 65 5.22 -8.05 -1.62
C PHE A 65 5.71 -8.65 -2.93
N GLN A 66 4.99 -9.65 -3.46
CA GLN A 66 5.30 -10.20 -4.77
C GLN A 66 5.14 -9.15 -5.88
N PHE A 67 4.13 -8.28 -5.79
CA PHE A 67 3.97 -7.15 -6.71
C PHE A 67 5.15 -6.18 -6.58
N ILE A 68 5.38 -5.63 -5.39
CA ILE A 68 6.40 -4.60 -5.14
C ILE A 68 7.79 -5.06 -5.60
N ARG A 69 8.16 -6.31 -5.32
CA ARG A 69 9.49 -6.85 -5.68
C ARG A 69 9.70 -6.99 -7.19
N ARG A 70 8.62 -7.20 -7.96
CA ARG A 70 8.68 -7.41 -9.41
C ARG A 70 8.50 -6.11 -10.19
N ASP A 71 7.75 -5.17 -9.63
CA ASP A 71 7.40 -3.93 -10.30
C ASP A 71 8.59 -2.98 -10.44
N ARG A 72 8.79 -2.43 -11.64
CA ARG A 72 9.94 -1.58 -11.95
C ARG A 72 9.93 -0.23 -11.23
N PHE A 73 8.78 0.32 -10.88
CA PHE A 73 8.69 1.61 -10.20
C PHE A 73 8.80 1.42 -8.69
N PHE A 74 8.10 0.42 -8.15
CA PHE A 74 8.08 0.18 -6.71
C PHE A 74 9.36 -0.49 -6.20
N LYS A 75 10.04 -1.33 -6.99
CA LYS A 75 11.26 -2.02 -6.56
C LYS A 75 12.39 -1.07 -6.11
N TRP A 76 12.47 0.14 -6.67
CA TRP A 76 13.56 1.09 -6.40
C TRP A 76 13.21 2.17 -5.37
N SER A 77 11.98 2.19 -4.87
CA SER A 77 11.56 3.14 -3.84
C SER A 77 12.18 2.79 -2.47
N LYS A 78 12.37 3.81 -1.62
CA LYS A 78 12.72 3.61 -0.21
C LYS A 78 11.46 3.27 0.59
N TYR A 79 11.53 2.28 1.48
CA TYR A 79 10.35 1.79 2.22
C TYR A 79 10.42 2.12 3.69
N ARG A 80 9.31 2.62 4.23
CA ARG A 80 9.02 2.73 5.67
C ARG A 80 7.88 1.81 6.02
N ILE A 81 8.05 0.99 7.04
CA ILE A 81 7.00 0.09 7.52
C ILE A 81 6.55 0.57 8.90
N LEU A 82 5.25 0.80 9.05
CA LEU A 82 4.62 1.25 10.27
C LEU A 82 3.61 0.23 10.76
N LEU A 83 3.58 -0.01 12.07
CA LEU A 83 2.55 -0.81 12.73
C LEU A 83 1.53 0.14 13.37
N TRP A 84 0.26 0.01 13.02
CA TRP A 84 -0.84 0.75 13.61
C TRP A 84 -1.49 -0.08 14.71
N LYS A 85 -1.41 0.34 15.97
CA LYS A 85 -1.99 -0.38 17.10
C LYS A 85 -2.42 0.59 18.18
N ASN A 86 -3.63 0.42 18.74
CA ASN A 86 -4.20 1.31 19.76
C ASN A 86 -4.14 2.80 19.36
N ASP A 87 -4.43 3.09 18.09
CA ASP A 87 -4.36 4.44 17.48
C ASP A 87 -2.95 5.08 17.40
N ASP A 88 -1.92 4.35 17.82
CA ASP A 88 -0.51 4.72 17.66
C ASP A 88 0.10 4.09 16.40
N LEU A 89 0.94 4.84 15.72
CA LEU A 89 1.75 4.39 14.58
C LEU A 89 3.21 4.21 15.00
N LYS A 90 3.65 2.96 15.07
CA LYS A 90 5.01 2.61 15.49
C LYS A 90 5.87 2.31 14.27
N LEU A 91 7.00 3.01 14.13
CA LEU A 91 7.95 2.74 13.07
C LEU A 91 8.64 1.40 13.35
N VAL A 92 8.56 0.49 12.38
CA VAL A 92 9.21 -0.83 12.45
C VAL A 92 10.59 -0.76 11.85
N SER A 93 10.72 -0.12 10.69
CA SER A 93 12.00 0.03 10.01
C SER A 93 11.96 1.18 9.01
N PRO A 94 12.97 2.06 9.00
CA PRO A 94 12.95 3.25 8.16
C PRO A 94 13.32 2.99 6.68
N ASN A 95 13.94 1.86 6.31
CA ASN A 95 14.58 1.72 4.98
C ASN A 95 14.72 0.30 4.40
N LYS A 96 14.07 -0.75 4.93
CA LYS A 96 14.38 -2.14 4.50
C LYS A 96 13.16 -2.93 4.03
N MET A 97 13.02 -3.01 2.71
CA MET A 97 12.18 -3.98 2.01
C MET A 97 12.53 -5.44 2.41
N SER A 98 13.81 -5.71 2.74
CA SER A 98 14.28 -7.04 3.17
C SER A 98 13.69 -7.52 4.50
N GLN A 99 13.22 -6.63 5.40
CA GLN A 99 12.60 -7.07 6.66
C GLN A 99 11.13 -7.47 6.49
N MET A 100 10.52 -7.09 5.38
CA MET A 100 9.11 -7.36 5.08
C MET A 100 8.83 -8.86 4.87
N SER A 101 9.84 -9.66 4.51
CA SER A 101 9.74 -11.13 4.50
C SER A 101 9.61 -11.74 5.89
N HIS A 102 10.11 -11.08 6.94
CA HIS A 102 9.92 -11.49 8.33
C HIS A 102 8.55 -11.04 8.86
N ILE A 103 8.13 -9.83 8.47
CA ILE A 103 6.81 -9.28 8.79
C ILE A 103 5.73 -10.20 8.22
N LYS A 104 5.92 -10.72 6.99
CA LYS A 104 5.00 -11.63 6.29
C LYS A 104 4.48 -12.81 7.12
N THR A 105 5.21 -13.28 8.13
CA THR A 105 4.90 -14.53 8.81
C THR A 105 4.34 -14.37 10.22
N LYS A 106 4.66 -13.27 10.93
CA LYS A 106 4.24 -13.07 12.33
C LYS A 106 4.18 -11.58 12.66
N LEU A 107 2.99 -11.02 12.81
CA LEU A 107 2.83 -9.61 13.21
C LEU A 107 3.30 -9.37 14.65
N GLY A 108 3.09 -10.35 15.53
CA GLY A 108 3.43 -10.24 16.96
C GLY A 108 4.93 -10.22 17.27
N GLU A 109 5.80 -10.64 16.35
CA GLU A 109 7.26 -10.64 16.54
C GLU A 109 7.93 -9.36 16.03
N ILE A 110 7.14 -8.40 15.55
CA ILE A 110 7.65 -7.13 15.06
C ILE A 110 8.00 -6.23 16.25
N SER A 111 9.29 -6.12 16.55
CA SER A 111 9.79 -5.11 17.49
C SER A 111 9.87 -3.75 16.79
N PRO A 112 9.24 -2.69 17.31
CA PRO A 112 9.42 -1.34 16.80
C PRO A 112 10.85 -0.85 17.08
N ASP A 113 11.64 -0.57 16.05
CA ASP A 113 12.97 0.05 16.19
C ASP A 113 12.83 1.57 16.31
N GLY A 114 12.38 2.00 17.48
CA GLY A 114 12.30 3.41 17.88
C GLY A 114 10.91 4.00 17.69
N ILE A 115 10.38 4.55 18.78
CA ILE A 115 9.17 5.37 18.78
C ILE A 115 9.50 6.65 18.00
N ASP A 116 8.94 6.83 16.80
CA ASP A 116 8.81 8.19 16.26
C ASP A 116 7.82 8.89 17.20
N THR A 117 8.30 9.70 18.14
CA THR A 117 7.58 10.22 19.32
C THR A 117 6.40 11.16 19.03
N ASN A 118 6.00 11.27 17.75
CA ASN A 118 4.91 12.10 17.25
C ASN A 118 3.98 11.26 16.35
N SER A 119 3.35 10.23 16.92
CA SER A 119 2.84 9.04 16.21
C SER A 119 1.34 8.76 16.37
N THR A 120 0.52 9.76 16.70
CA THR A 120 -0.93 9.57 16.58
C THR A 120 -1.34 9.55 15.11
N TRP A 121 -2.44 8.85 14.80
CA TRP A 121 -3.09 8.87 13.48
C TRP A 121 -3.27 10.29 12.93
N ASP A 122 -3.62 11.25 13.79
CA ASP A 122 -3.77 12.66 13.42
C ASP A 122 -2.44 13.33 13.05
N THR A 123 -1.36 12.99 13.74
CA THR A 123 -0.01 13.52 13.44
C THR A 123 0.55 12.92 12.15
N PHE A 124 0.18 11.67 11.84
CA PHE A 124 0.48 11.06 10.55
C PHE A 124 -0.20 11.81 9.40
N TRP A 125 -1.41 12.31 9.59
CA TRP A 125 -2.09 13.11 8.58
C TRP A 125 -1.36 14.40 8.22
N GLU A 126 -0.75 15.07 9.19
CA GLU A 126 0.06 16.27 8.95
C GLU A 126 1.39 15.94 8.25
N LYS A 127 2.06 14.84 8.60
CA LYS A 127 3.33 14.41 7.98
C LYS A 127 3.17 13.95 6.52
N TYR A 128 2.00 13.46 6.13
CA TYR A 128 1.73 12.92 4.79
C TYR A 128 0.80 13.80 3.95
N GLU A 129 0.60 15.06 4.36
CA GLU A 129 -0.06 16.06 3.52
C GLU A 129 0.66 16.14 2.16
N PRO A 130 -0.07 16.07 1.03
CA PRO A 130 0.52 15.79 -0.28
C PRO A 130 1.39 16.96 -0.76
N HIS A 131 2.69 16.92 -0.48
CA HIS A 131 3.68 17.68 -1.22
C HIS A 131 3.97 16.99 -2.56
N LYS A 132 4.39 17.73 -3.59
CA LYS A 132 4.57 17.23 -4.98
C LYS A 132 5.61 16.10 -5.17
N LYS A 133 6.20 15.59 -4.08
CA LYS A 133 7.09 14.41 -3.99
C LYS A 133 6.69 13.43 -2.89
N ALA A 134 5.54 13.63 -2.26
CA ALA A 134 5.06 12.79 -1.18
C ALA A 134 4.95 11.34 -1.69
N GLY A 135 5.56 10.44 -0.93
CA GLY A 135 5.59 9.02 -1.26
C GLY A 135 4.20 8.42 -1.40
N GLN A 136 4.13 7.20 -1.93
CA GLN A 136 2.89 6.43 -1.91
C GLN A 136 2.66 5.85 -0.50
N VAL A 137 1.43 5.93 0.02
CA VAL A 137 1.05 5.27 1.27
C VAL A 137 0.11 4.11 0.97
N ILE A 138 0.39 2.95 1.56
CA ILE A 138 -0.43 1.74 1.45
C ILE A 138 -0.82 1.33 2.87
N LEU A 139 -2.11 1.36 3.19
CA LEU A 139 -2.66 0.79 4.43
C LEU A 139 -3.11 -0.63 4.17
N VAL A 140 -2.57 -1.57 4.95
CA VAL A 140 -2.92 -3.00 4.96
C VAL A 140 -3.79 -3.25 6.19
N THR A 141 -5.04 -3.67 5.98
CA THR A 141 -6.02 -3.81 7.07
C THR A 141 -7.02 -4.95 6.83
N SER A 142 -7.92 -5.20 7.78
CA SER A 142 -8.99 -6.20 7.69
C SER A 142 -10.30 -5.59 7.16
N GLY A 143 -11.21 -6.43 6.69
CA GLY A 143 -12.56 -5.99 6.28
C GLY A 143 -13.35 -5.33 7.41
N SER A 144 -13.22 -5.78 8.66
CA SER A 144 -13.91 -5.19 9.81
C SER A 144 -13.43 -3.77 10.12
N ARG A 145 -12.13 -3.49 9.96
CA ARG A 145 -11.59 -2.12 10.14
C ARG A 145 -12.06 -1.15 9.07
N ILE A 146 -12.34 -1.65 7.85
CA ILE A 146 -12.88 -0.83 6.75
C ILE A 146 -14.23 -0.20 7.14
N GLU A 147 -15.10 -0.96 7.80
CA GLU A 147 -16.39 -0.46 8.28
C GLU A 147 -16.21 0.65 9.32
N SER A 148 -15.27 0.49 10.24
CA SER A 148 -14.90 1.55 11.21
C SER A 148 -14.35 2.79 10.53
N LEU A 149 -13.48 2.63 9.52
CA LEU A 149 -12.90 3.74 8.75
C LEU A 149 -13.97 4.50 7.95
N MET A 150 -14.98 3.81 7.41
CA MET A 150 -16.11 4.44 6.72
C MET A 150 -16.89 5.40 7.63
N ASN A 151 -17.06 5.03 8.89
CA ASN A 151 -17.80 5.80 9.89
C ASN A 151 -16.96 6.85 10.63
N SER A 152 -15.63 6.81 10.46
CA SER A 152 -14.71 7.77 11.07
C SER A 152 -14.72 9.12 10.36
N ASP A 153 -14.31 10.19 11.04
CA ASP A 153 -14.07 11.52 10.45
C ASP A 153 -12.77 11.64 9.63
N ALA A 154 -12.20 10.51 9.17
CA ALA A 154 -10.98 10.49 8.36
C ALA A 154 -10.97 11.54 7.23
N ARG A 155 -9.87 12.28 7.11
CA ARG A 155 -9.64 13.27 6.04
C ARG A 155 -9.25 12.57 4.73
N ASN A 156 -9.47 13.23 3.60
CA ASN A 156 -9.09 12.71 2.28
C ASN A 156 -7.56 12.79 2.09
N ILE A 157 -6.90 11.64 1.88
CA ILE A 157 -5.45 11.57 1.59
C ILE A 157 -5.25 11.12 0.15
N LYS A 158 -4.72 12.01 -0.69
CA LYS A 158 -4.60 11.79 -2.14
C LYS A 158 -3.65 10.64 -2.51
N ASN A 159 -2.62 10.41 -1.71
CA ASN A 159 -1.58 9.40 -1.91
C ASN A 159 -1.78 8.15 -1.04
N LEU A 160 -2.94 7.96 -0.41
CA LEU A 160 -3.27 6.75 0.34
C LEU A 160 -4.05 5.77 -0.53
N VAL A 161 -3.68 4.50 -0.45
CA VAL A 161 -4.46 3.37 -0.96
C VAL A 161 -4.68 2.40 0.19
N ILE A 162 -5.91 1.93 0.35
CA ILE A 162 -6.25 0.93 1.36
C ILE A 162 -6.36 -0.43 0.67
N VAL A 163 -5.58 -1.40 1.13
CA VAL A 163 -5.69 -2.81 0.73
C VAL A 163 -6.19 -3.60 1.93
N TYR A 164 -7.17 -4.46 1.71
CA TYR A 164 -7.78 -5.20 2.80
C TYR A 164 -8.17 -6.60 2.39
N ASN A 165 -8.23 -7.52 3.35
CA ASN A 165 -8.81 -8.83 3.08
C ASN A 165 -10.34 -8.69 3.03
N GLY A 166 -10.91 -8.92 1.84
CA GLY A 166 -12.34 -8.78 1.59
C GLY A 166 -13.02 -10.12 1.81
N ASP A 167 -14.12 -10.10 2.57
CA ASP A 167 -14.95 -11.28 2.74
C ASP A 167 -15.60 -11.68 1.41
N LEU A 168 -15.64 -12.98 1.12
CA LEU A 168 -16.14 -13.53 -0.16
C LEU A 168 -17.63 -13.16 -0.41
N GLU A 169 -18.37 -12.90 0.67
CA GLU A 169 -19.82 -12.66 0.63
C GLU A 169 -20.20 -11.17 0.64
N ASN A 170 -19.25 -10.24 0.85
CA ASN A 170 -19.55 -8.83 1.08
C ASN A 170 -19.21 -7.89 -0.08
N LYS A 171 -19.96 -6.78 -0.13
CA LYS A 171 -19.81 -5.70 -1.12
C LYS A 171 -18.38 -5.16 -1.10
N VAL A 172 -17.64 -5.35 -2.19
CA VAL A 172 -16.31 -4.75 -2.37
C VAL A 172 -16.43 -3.23 -2.28
N VAL A 173 -15.89 -2.65 -1.21
CA VAL A 173 -15.78 -1.20 -1.02
C VAL A 173 -14.72 -0.71 -1.99
N GLN A 174 -15.13 0.08 -2.97
CA GLN A 174 -14.21 0.61 -3.97
C GLN A 174 -13.47 1.86 -3.48
N LYS A 175 -14.10 2.65 -2.60
CA LYS A 175 -13.53 3.90 -2.05
C LYS A 175 -14.13 4.23 -0.69
N ILE A 176 -13.33 4.86 0.17
CA ILE A 176 -13.74 5.53 1.40
C ILE A 176 -13.31 6.98 1.29
N LYS A 177 -14.25 7.94 1.27
CA LYS A 177 -13.94 9.38 1.23
C LYS A 177 -12.92 9.77 0.13
N ASN A 178 -13.08 9.18 -1.06
CA ASN A 178 -12.18 9.27 -2.23
C ASN A 178 -10.84 8.52 -2.15
N ILE A 179 -10.51 7.92 -1.02
CA ILE A 179 -9.36 7.01 -0.87
C ILE A 179 -9.71 5.70 -1.58
N PRO A 180 -8.92 5.25 -2.57
CA PRO A 180 -9.12 3.97 -3.22
C PRO A 180 -8.98 2.80 -2.24
N CYS A 181 -9.92 1.86 -2.31
CA CYS A 181 -9.94 0.63 -1.52
C CYS A 181 -9.88 -0.60 -2.45
N ILE A 182 -9.01 -1.55 -2.13
CA ILE A 182 -8.74 -2.72 -2.96
C ILE A 182 -8.83 -3.97 -2.10
N ALA A 183 -9.89 -4.74 -2.31
CA ALA A 183 -10.08 -6.03 -1.67
C ALA A 183 -9.14 -7.08 -2.28
N TYR A 184 -8.41 -7.78 -1.43
CA TYR A 184 -7.85 -9.09 -1.74
C TYR A 184 -8.88 -10.15 -1.33
N VAL A 185 -9.18 -11.05 -2.24
CA VAL A 185 -10.09 -12.17 -2.00
C VAL A 185 -9.31 -13.44 -2.27
N GLU A 186 -9.09 -14.24 -1.23
CA GLU A 186 -8.42 -15.52 -1.38
C GLU A 186 -9.34 -16.47 -2.14
N LYS A 187 -8.89 -16.95 -3.31
CA LYS A 187 -9.62 -18.01 -4.01
C LYS A 187 -9.45 -19.29 -3.20
N VAL A 188 -10.46 -19.66 -2.42
CA VAL A 188 -10.57 -21.03 -1.93
C VAL A 188 -10.58 -21.92 -3.17
N LYS A 189 -9.54 -22.73 -3.36
CA LYS A 189 -9.63 -23.86 -4.28
C LYS A 189 -10.64 -24.81 -3.65
N GLN A 190 -11.89 -24.80 -4.13
CA GLN A 190 -12.77 -25.93 -3.93
C GLN A 190 -12.14 -27.12 -4.68
N GLY A 191 -11.41 -27.94 -3.95
CA GLY A 191 -10.97 -29.26 -4.35
C GLY A 191 -11.71 -30.27 -3.50
N GLU A 192 -12.83 -30.73 -4.03
CA GLU A 192 -13.39 -32.09 -3.91
C GLU A 192 -13.47 -32.72 -2.51
N THR A 193 -14.67 -32.66 -1.95
CA THR A 193 -15.23 -33.73 -1.10
C THR A 193 -15.20 -35.06 -1.85
N GLY A 194 -14.71 -36.10 -1.19
CA GLY A 194 -14.84 -37.49 -1.62
C GLY A 194 -14.65 -38.42 -0.44
N THR A 195 -15.61 -38.43 0.48
CA THR A 195 -15.92 -39.65 1.24
C THR A 195 -16.37 -40.71 0.25
N ASP A 196 -15.66 -41.84 0.23
CA ASP A 196 -16.21 -43.20 0.24
C ASP A 196 -15.16 -44.15 0.85
#